data_AF-R9A261-F1
#
_entry.id   AF-R9A261-F1
#
_cell.length_a   1.000
_cell.length_b   1.000
_cell.length_c   1.000
_cell.angle_alpha   90.00
_cell.angle_beta   90.00
_cell.angle_gamma   90.00
#
_symmetry.space_group_name_H-M   'P 1'
#
loop_
_entity.id
_entity.type
_entity.pdbx_description
1 polymer ?
#
loop_
_entity_poly.entity_id
_entity_poly.type
_entity_poly.pdbx_seq_one_letter_code
_entity_poly.pdbx_strand_id
1 'polypeptide(L)'
;MAWWKEAVIYQIYPRSFQDSNGDGIGDLEGIIERLDYLAGSKDSLGIDAIWLSPVYPSPMFDFGYDISNYEEIDPVYGDTQTFKRLLKEAHKRGIRIIWILWSTIPLTSTRGF
;
A
#
# COMPACT_ATOMS: atom_id res chain seq x y z
N MET A 1 25.83 -6.82 -3.03
CA MET A 1 24.99 -7.39 -1.96
C MET A 1 23.54 -7.37 -2.42
N ALA A 2 22.66 -8.24 -1.91
CA ALA A 2 21.23 -8.12 -2.21
C ALA A 2 20.66 -6.90 -1.47
N TRP A 3 19.84 -6.07 -2.15
CA TRP A 3 19.37 -4.78 -1.63
C TRP A 3 18.68 -4.88 -0.26
N TRP A 4 17.86 -5.92 -0.06
CA TRP A 4 17.08 -6.13 1.16
C TRP A 4 17.92 -6.42 2.41
N LYS A 5 19.21 -6.72 2.28
CA LYS A 5 20.09 -7.00 3.43
C LYS A 5 20.47 -5.75 4.23
N GLU A 6 20.39 -4.59 3.60
CA GLU A 6 20.78 -3.30 4.18
C GLU A 6 19.66 -2.26 4.08
N ALA A 7 18.49 -2.66 3.56
CA ALA A 7 17.37 -1.76 3.30
C ALA A 7 16.64 -1.34 4.57
N VAL A 8 16.29 -0.05 4.65
CA VAL A 8 15.33 0.49 5.62
C VAL A 8 13.93 0.31 5.06
N ILE A 9 13.15 -0.56 5.69
CA ILE A 9 11.77 -0.85 5.31
C ILE A 9 10.82 -0.11 6.24
N TYR A 10 9.90 0.66 5.68
CA TYR A 10 8.86 1.37 6.42
C TYR A 10 7.49 0.76 6.15
N GLN A 11 6.87 0.22 7.20
CA GLN A 11 5.54 -0.37 7.08
C GLN A 11 4.47 0.71 7.12
N ILE A 12 3.56 0.70 6.15
CA ILE A 12 2.42 1.61 6.08
C ILE A 12 1.13 0.82 6.27
N TYR A 13 0.28 1.32 7.17
CA TYR A 13 -1.11 0.93 7.31
C TYR A 13 -1.99 2.03 6.66
N PRO A 14 -2.49 1.82 5.42
CA PRO A 14 -3.05 2.88 4.57
C PRO A 14 -4.15 3.69 5.25
N ARG A 15 -5.10 2.99 5.88
CA ARG A 15 -6.27 3.57 6.55
C ARG A 15 -5.94 4.65 7.58
N SER A 16 -4.76 4.62 8.18
CA SER A 16 -4.35 5.55 9.25
C SER A 16 -3.15 6.41 8.88
N PHE A 17 -2.71 6.38 7.61
CA PHE A 17 -1.51 7.09 7.20
C PHE A 17 -1.79 8.55 6.83
N GLN A 18 -2.57 8.77 5.76
CA GLN A 18 -2.91 10.12 5.29
C GLN A 18 -4.19 10.05 4.45
N ASP A 19 -5.23 10.76 4.89
CA ASP A 19 -6.46 11.02 4.13
C ASP A 19 -6.20 12.17 3.15
N SER A 20 -6.56 11.98 1.87
CA SER A 20 -6.40 12.98 0.81
C SER A 20 -7.70 13.64 0.37
N ASN A 21 -8.86 13.05 0.70
CA ASN A 21 -10.16 13.44 0.17
C ASN A 21 -11.13 13.98 1.23
N GLY A 22 -10.79 13.85 2.52
CA GLY A 22 -11.55 14.35 3.66
C GLY A 22 -12.64 13.42 4.19
N ASP A 23 -12.65 12.14 3.81
CA ASP A 23 -13.60 11.13 4.30
C ASP A 23 -13.21 10.50 5.65
N GLY A 24 -12.03 10.84 6.18
CA GLY A 24 -11.50 10.36 7.45
C GLY A 24 -10.75 9.03 7.36
N ILE A 25 -10.53 8.49 6.16
CA ILE A 25 -9.80 7.25 5.90
C ILE A 25 -8.56 7.57 5.06
N GLY A 26 -7.40 7.09 5.49
CA GLY A 26 -6.19 7.22 4.70
C GLY A 26 -6.24 6.36 3.43
N ASP A 27 -5.71 6.90 2.33
CA ASP A 27 -5.85 6.36 0.98
C ASP A 27 -4.51 6.32 0.23
N LEU A 28 -4.50 5.73 -0.97
CA LEU A 28 -3.27 5.61 -1.77
C LEU A 28 -2.74 6.95 -2.28
N GLU A 29 -3.60 7.96 -2.45
CA GLU A 29 -3.17 9.30 -2.89
C GLU A 29 -2.42 10.01 -1.77
N GLY A 30 -2.91 9.90 -0.53
CA GLY A 30 -2.22 10.39 0.65
C GLY A 30 -0.84 9.75 0.84
N ILE A 31 -0.66 8.48 0.45
CA ILE A 31 0.68 7.85 0.41
C ILE A 31 1.56 8.51 -0.66
N ILE A 32 1.03 8.75 -1.86
CA ILE A 32 1.76 9.42 -2.96
C ILE A 32 2.25 10.81 -2.53
N GLU A 33 1.39 11.60 -1.88
CA GLU A 33 1.71 12.95 -1.39
C GLU A 33 2.87 12.97 -0.38
N ARG A 34 3.09 11.86 0.34
CA ARG A 34 4.16 11.75 1.34
C ARG A 34 5.43 11.10 0.82
N LEU A 35 5.49 10.67 -0.44
CA LEU A 35 6.68 9.98 -0.97
C LEU A 35 7.96 10.84 -0.91
N ASP A 36 7.86 12.16 -1.07
CA ASP A 36 9.01 13.07 -0.94
C ASP A 36 9.57 13.10 0.49
N TYR A 37 8.71 12.98 1.49
CA TYR A 37 9.10 12.84 2.90
C TYR A 37 9.69 11.45 3.20
N LEU A 38 9.22 10.41 2.52
CA LEU A 38 9.76 9.07 2.73
C LEU A 38 11.15 8.90 2.07
N ALA A 39 11.39 9.53 0.93
CA ALA A 39 12.58 9.31 0.09
C ALA A 39 13.92 9.81 0.66
N GLY A 40 13.96 10.68 1.67
CA GLY A 40 15.25 11.02 2.32
C GLY A 40 15.93 12.29 1.83
N SER A 41 15.19 13.35 1.46
CA SER A 41 15.75 14.72 1.55
C SER A 41 16.29 15.03 2.95
N LYS A 42 17.14 16.06 3.08
CA LYS A 42 17.95 16.39 4.27
C LYS A 42 17.21 16.35 5.61
N ASP A 43 15.89 16.56 5.62
CA ASP A 43 15.02 16.61 6.80
C ASP A 43 13.98 15.48 6.84
N SER A 44 14.25 14.33 6.22
CA SER A 44 13.25 13.28 5.99
C SER A 44 13.80 11.87 6.21
N LEU A 45 12.96 10.83 6.15
CA LEU A 45 13.29 9.50 6.68
C LEU A 45 14.40 8.78 5.92
N GLY A 46 14.35 8.78 4.58
CA GLY A 46 15.33 8.08 3.74
C GLY A 46 15.14 6.58 3.72
N ILE A 47 13.94 6.14 3.34
CA ILE A 47 13.59 4.70 3.27
C ILE A 47 13.93 4.12 1.90
N ASP A 48 14.27 2.83 1.87
CA ASP A 48 14.51 2.09 0.64
C ASP A 48 13.26 1.37 0.12
N ALA A 49 12.33 1.03 1.03
CA ALA A 49 11.11 0.32 0.67
C ALA A 49 9.94 0.62 1.61
N ILE A 50 8.73 0.60 1.05
CA ILE A 50 7.47 0.60 1.77
C ILE A 50 6.97 -0.83 1.86
N TRP A 51 6.62 -1.30 3.06
CA TRP A 51 5.83 -2.51 3.24
C TRP A 51 4.35 -2.12 3.42
N LEU A 52 3.56 -2.35 2.38
CA LEU A 52 2.17 -1.91 2.33
C LEU A 52 1.25 -2.98 2.93
N SER A 53 0.46 -2.60 3.93
CA SER A 53 -0.64 -3.43 4.46
C SER A 53 -1.73 -3.63 3.38
N PRO A 54 -2.63 -4.63 3.52
CA PRO A 54 -3.60 -4.95 2.47
C PRO A 54 -4.47 -3.75 2.06
N VAL A 55 -4.65 -3.58 0.75
CA VAL A 55 -5.53 -2.56 0.13
C VAL A 55 -6.55 -3.20 -0.81
N TYR A 56 -6.79 -4.50 -0.64
CA TYR A 56 -7.71 -5.27 -1.45
C TYR A 56 -9.15 -5.08 -0.99
N PRO A 57 -10.15 -5.26 -1.88
CA PRO A 57 -11.53 -5.42 -1.48
C PRO A 57 -11.66 -6.46 -0.39
N SER A 58 -12.37 -6.09 0.66
CA SER A 58 -12.55 -6.91 1.84
C SER A 58 -13.92 -6.62 2.46
N PRO A 59 -14.62 -7.62 3.01
CA PRO A 59 -15.79 -7.39 3.87
C PRO A 59 -15.45 -6.62 5.16
N MET A 60 -14.16 -6.42 5.44
CA MET A 60 -13.61 -5.68 6.58
C MET A 60 -13.91 -6.32 7.94
N PHE A 61 -14.18 -7.63 7.99
CA PHE A 61 -14.29 -8.36 9.25
C PHE A 61 -12.95 -8.50 9.96
N ASP A 62 -11.85 -8.44 9.20
CA ASP A 62 -10.47 -8.42 9.70
C ASP A 62 -9.68 -7.25 9.07
N PHE A 63 -10.32 -6.08 8.93
CA PHE A 63 -9.68 -4.84 8.48
C PHE A 63 -8.83 -4.94 7.20
N GLY A 64 -9.26 -5.74 6.22
CA GLY A 64 -8.56 -5.90 4.93
C GLY A 64 -7.76 -7.20 4.79
N TYR A 65 -7.66 -8.00 5.86
CA TYR A 65 -7.01 -9.31 5.83
C TYR A 65 -7.94 -10.45 5.35
N ASP A 66 -9.25 -10.21 5.34
CA ASP A 66 -10.28 -11.03 4.72
C ASP A 66 -10.51 -10.58 3.25
N ILE A 67 -9.59 -10.95 2.36
CA ILE A 67 -9.58 -10.49 0.97
C ILE A 67 -10.68 -11.19 0.15
N SER A 68 -11.53 -10.40 -0.51
CA SER A 68 -12.57 -10.88 -1.42
C SER A 68 -12.15 -10.87 -2.88
N ASN A 69 -11.23 -9.98 -3.29
CA ASN A 69 -10.69 -9.93 -4.65
C ASN A 69 -9.20 -9.54 -4.64
N TYR A 70 -8.34 -10.42 -5.16
CA TYR A 70 -6.89 -10.23 -5.19
C TYR A 70 -6.40 -9.37 -6.37
N GLU A 71 -7.25 -9.05 -7.33
CA GLU A 71 -6.86 -8.33 -8.55
C GLU A 71 -7.27 -6.85 -8.52
N GLU A 72 -8.05 -6.46 -7.53
CA GLU A 72 -8.61 -5.12 -7.38
C GLU A 72 -8.08 -4.39 -6.13
N ILE A 73 -8.28 -3.08 -6.11
CA ILE A 73 -8.05 -2.22 -4.96
C ILE A 73 -9.41 -1.90 -4.34
N ASP A 74 -9.50 -1.91 -3.01
CA ASP A 74 -10.73 -1.49 -2.33
C ASP A 74 -11.03 -0.03 -2.67
N PRO A 75 -12.25 0.31 -3.13
CA PRO A 75 -12.62 1.68 -3.46
C PRO A 75 -12.39 2.69 -2.34
N VAL A 76 -12.37 2.25 -1.06
CA VAL A 76 -12.04 3.10 0.09
C VAL A 76 -10.61 3.64 0.01
N TYR A 77 -9.67 2.92 -0.61
CA TYR A 77 -8.28 3.34 -0.76
C TYR A 77 -7.97 3.96 -2.13
N GLY A 78 -8.89 3.84 -3.09
CA GLY A 78 -8.74 4.33 -4.46
C GLY A 78 -9.00 3.24 -5.50
N ASP A 79 -8.20 3.21 -6.56
CA ASP A 79 -8.34 2.23 -7.66
C ASP A 79 -6.99 1.67 -8.13
N THR A 80 -7.04 0.71 -9.05
CA THR A 80 -5.84 0.10 -9.64
C THR A 80 -4.96 1.12 -10.40
N GLN A 81 -5.53 2.20 -10.93
CA GLN A 81 -4.76 3.24 -11.62
C GLN A 81 -3.96 4.08 -10.61
N THR A 82 -4.57 4.44 -9.48
CA THR A 82 -3.92 5.11 -8.36
C THR A 82 -2.80 4.23 -7.81
N PHE A 83 -3.01 2.92 -7.66
CA PHE A 83 -1.94 2.02 -7.25
C PHE A 83 -0.77 1.97 -8.25
N LYS A 84 -1.05 1.90 -9.56
CA LYS A 84 -0.01 1.98 -10.61
C LYS A 84 0.76 3.30 -10.55
N ARG A 85 0.08 4.40 -10.23
CA ARG A 85 0.70 5.72 -10.03
C ARG A 85 1.60 5.72 -8.79
N LEU A 86 1.15 5.16 -7.67
CA LEU A 86 1.97 4.98 -6.47
C LEU A 86 3.26 4.22 -6.78
N LEU A 87 3.17 3.09 -7.47
CA LEU A 87 4.33 2.30 -7.86
C LEU A 87 5.31 3.11 -8.72
N LYS A 88 4.79 3.83 -9.72
CA LYS A 88 5.60 4.67 -10.61
C LYS A 88 6.30 5.80 -9.84
N GLU A 89 5.59 6.50 -8.97
CA GLU A 89 6.12 7.64 -8.22
C GLU A 89 7.11 7.20 -7.13
N ALA A 90 6.88 6.06 -6.48
CA ALA A 90 7.82 5.47 -5.53
C ALA A 90 9.12 5.07 -6.23
N HIS A 91 9.05 4.36 -7.36
CA HIS A 91 10.23 3.95 -8.11
C HIS A 91 11.06 5.13 -8.64
N LYS A 92 10.42 6.23 -9.05
CA LYS A 92 11.13 7.47 -9.43
C LYS A 92 12.04 8.01 -8.31
N ARG A 93 11.67 7.73 -7.05
CA ARG A 93 12.38 8.15 -5.85
C ARG A 93 13.30 7.05 -5.29
N GLY A 94 13.45 5.94 -6.00
CA GLY A 94 14.24 4.79 -5.54
C GLY A 94 13.56 3.93 -4.49
N ILE A 95 12.30 4.23 -4.13
CA ILE A 95 11.54 3.49 -3.11
C ILE A 95 10.89 2.27 -3.77
N ARG A 96 11.11 1.08 -3.18
CA ARG A 96 10.45 -0.17 -3.59
C ARG A 96 9.14 -0.36 -2.83
N ILE A 97 8.18 -1.07 -3.42
CA ILE A 97 6.95 -1.48 -2.72
C ILE A 97 7.01 -2.98 -2.46
N ILE A 98 6.95 -3.39 -1.20
CA ILE A 98 6.72 -4.77 -0.78
C ILE A 98 5.22 -4.92 -0.55
N TRP A 99 4.65 -5.86 -1.28
CA TRP A 99 3.22 -6.09 -1.32
C TRP A 99 2.88 -7.37 -0.55
N ILE A 100 1.79 -7.35 0.22
CA ILE A 100 1.33 -8.51 0.98
C ILE A 100 0.52 -9.45 0.08
N LEU A 101 0.92 -10.72 0.06
CA LEU A 101 0.12 -11.81 -0.49
C LEU A 101 -0.31 -12.74 0.65
N TRP A 102 -1.63 -12.85 0.88
CA TRP A 102 -2.19 -13.87 1.76
C TRP A 102 -2.49 -15.14 0.98
N SER A 103 -1.70 -16.19 1.21
CA SER A 103 -1.82 -17.47 0.50
C SER A 103 -2.80 -18.47 1.13
N THR A 104 -3.31 -18.19 2.33
CA THR A 104 -4.22 -19.09 3.06
C THR A 104 -5.69 -18.86 2.74
N ILE A 105 -6.05 -17.80 2.00
CA ILE A 105 -7.41 -17.61 1.49
C ILE A 105 -7.48 -18.29 0.11
N PRO A 106 -8.38 -19.26 -0.08
CA PRO A 106 -8.52 -19.94 -1.36
C PRO A 106 -8.90 -18.94 -2.46
N LEU A 107 -8.16 -18.92 -3.57
CA LEU A 107 -8.52 -18.17 -4.80
C LEU A 107 -9.89 -18.56 -5.39
N THR A 108 -10.53 -19.59 -4.83
CA THR A 108 -11.83 -20.12 -5.24
C THR A 108 -13.02 -19.51 -4.49
N SER A 109 -12.84 -18.61 -3.51
CA SER A 109 -13.97 -18.05 -2.75
C SER A 109 -14.58 -16.76 -3.32
N THR A 110 -14.24 -16.35 -4.53
CA THR A 110 -14.83 -15.18 -5.22
C THR A 110 -16.21 -15.44 -5.84
N ARG A 111 -16.81 -16.61 -5.63
CA ARG A 111 -18.21 -16.87 -6.02
C ARG A 111 -19.06 -17.26 -4.82
N GLY A 112 -19.80 -16.27 -4.33
CA GLY A 112 -21.00 -16.46 -3.52
C GLY A 112 -20.81 -16.09 -2.07
N PHE A 113 -21.04 -14.82 -1.75
CA PHE A 113 -22.04 -14.36 -0.78
C PHE A 113 -22.58 -13.02 -1.25
#